data_AF-A0A1D2A0Z3-F1
#
_entry.id   AF-A0A1D2A0Z3-F1
#
_cell.length_a   1.000
_cell.length_b   1.000
_cell.length_c   1.000
_cell.angle_alpha   90.00
_cell.angle_beta   90.00
_cell.angle_gamma   90.00
#
_symmetry.space_group_name_H-M   'P 1'
#
loop_
_entity.id
_entity.type
_entity.pdbx_description
1 polymer ?
#
loop_
_entity_poly.entity_id
_entity_poly.type
_entity_poly.pdbx_seq_one_letter_code
_entity_poly.pdbx_strand_id
1 'polypeptide(L)'
;MSSIGGLVHSINDCINRRNSARLRLLLQVNNSTTQEAVFAARNANPRWDPVAAANRLPEGWAEFLALFWACIVALQEGKRGEAYDKLVAALQPFIKVFREDSEDWVVPLMHSMVHNLRSVAQAADQELEAAGKPATRLGDCGDQLRKCFAVALQAPGNQGKRLAALDVVNVSIKTYFKLNTLRLCKNLTRTVVSRQFAPFELFPVSQRVTYKFYVGRLAVFDENFVSGPGKWIGMGNRWRPLPQPEPLARTYPLHVHLAGR
;
A
#
# COMPACT_ATOMS: atom_id res chain seq x y z
N MET A 1 -15.95 -13.97 -19.26
CA MET A 1 -15.73 -14.38 -17.85
C MET A 1 -14.24 -14.53 -17.63
N SER A 2 -13.70 -13.89 -16.59
CA SER A 2 -12.29 -14.01 -16.19
C SER A 2 -12.03 -15.46 -15.75
N SER A 3 -11.14 -16.20 -16.42
CA SER A 3 -10.78 -17.59 -16.05
C SER A 3 -9.44 -17.63 -15.32
N ILE A 4 -9.24 -18.63 -14.44
CA ILE A 4 -7.95 -18.78 -13.73
C ILE A 4 -6.78 -18.99 -14.69
N GLY A 5 -6.99 -19.72 -15.79
CA GLY A 5 -5.97 -19.89 -16.83
C GLY A 5 -5.60 -18.56 -17.51
N GLY A 6 -6.59 -17.72 -17.81
CA GLY A 6 -6.36 -16.39 -18.38
C GLY A 6 -5.69 -15.42 -17.39
N LEU A 7 -6.01 -15.54 -16.10
CA LEU A 7 -5.35 -14.78 -15.03
C LEU A 7 -3.87 -15.19 -14.90
N VAL A 8 -3.59 -16.48 -14.81
CA VAL A 8 -2.22 -17.03 -14.76
C VAL A 8 -1.40 -16.55 -15.96
N HIS A 9 -1.95 -16.67 -17.17
CA HIS A 9 -1.30 -16.20 -18.38
C HIS A 9 -1.03 -14.68 -18.34
N SER A 10 -2.04 -13.88 -17.94
CA SER A 10 -1.88 -12.43 -17.80
C SER A 10 -0.79 -12.05 -16.79
N ILE A 11 -0.69 -12.76 -15.66
CA ILE A 11 0.32 -12.49 -14.64
C ILE A 11 1.70 -12.89 -15.16
N ASN A 12 1.84 -14.06 -15.78
CA ASN A 12 3.10 -14.51 -16.37
C ASN A 12 3.61 -13.53 -17.43
N ASP A 13 2.72 -13.03 -18.30
CA ASP A 13 3.04 -12.00 -19.28
C ASP A 13 3.50 -10.70 -18.62
N CYS A 14 2.86 -10.29 -17.52
CA CYS A 14 3.29 -9.10 -16.79
C CYS A 14 4.67 -9.28 -16.14
N ILE A 15 4.97 -10.46 -15.60
CA ILE A 15 6.28 -10.77 -15.02
C ILE A 15 7.35 -10.75 -16.12
N ASN A 16 7.14 -11.47 -17.22
CA ASN A 16 8.09 -11.55 -18.33
C ASN A 16 8.36 -10.20 -18.99
N ARG A 17 7.34 -9.34 -19.10
CA ARG A 17 7.46 -7.99 -19.68
C ARG A 17 7.75 -6.91 -18.65
N ARG A 18 7.93 -7.26 -17.37
CA ARG A 18 8.09 -6.32 -16.25
C ARG A 18 7.01 -5.23 -16.21
N ASN A 19 5.78 -5.58 -16.56
CA ASN A 19 4.64 -4.67 -16.58
C ASN A 19 4.08 -4.47 -15.16
N SER A 20 4.76 -3.61 -14.40
CA SER A 20 4.39 -3.27 -13.03
C SER A 20 3.03 -2.61 -12.92
N ALA A 21 2.64 -1.80 -13.92
CA ALA A 21 1.38 -1.06 -13.92
C ALA A 21 0.16 -1.97 -13.96
N ARG A 22 0.20 -3.07 -14.73
CA ARG A 22 -0.86 -4.08 -14.78
C ARG A 22 -0.75 -5.07 -13.62
N LEU A 23 0.45 -5.58 -13.34
CA LEU A 23 0.63 -6.57 -12.28
C LEU A 23 0.21 -6.02 -10.92
N ARG A 24 0.54 -4.77 -10.59
CA ARG A 24 0.14 -4.17 -9.31
C ARG A 24 -1.37 -4.18 -9.10
N LEU A 25 -2.18 -4.06 -10.17
CA LEU A 25 -3.64 -4.07 -10.11
C LEU A 25 -4.16 -5.49 -9.90
N LEU A 26 -3.61 -6.47 -10.62
CA LEU A 26 -3.96 -7.89 -10.45
C LEU A 26 -3.60 -8.42 -9.04
N LEU A 27 -2.59 -7.82 -8.40
CA LEU A 27 -2.17 -8.10 -7.04
C LEU A 27 -2.97 -7.31 -5.98
N GLN A 28 -4.04 -6.61 -6.32
CA GLN A 28 -4.93 -6.00 -5.31
C GLN A 28 -5.99 -7.01 -4.87
N VAL A 29 -6.19 -7.16 -3.55
CA VAL A 29 -7.18 -8.12 -3.01
C VAL A 29 -8.62 -7.82 -3.42
N ASN A 30 -8.92 -6.57 -3.82
CA ASN A 30 -10.22 -6.09 -4.28
C ASN A 30 -10.33 -5.98 -5.81
N ASN A 31 -9.35 -6.49 -6.56
CA ASN A 31 -9.43 -6.49 -8.02
C ASN A 31 -10.51 -7.45 -8.51
N SER A 32 -11.50 -6.94 -9.25
CA SER A 32 -12.63 -7.74 -9.73
C SER A 32 -12.19 -8.88 -10.65
N THR A 33 -11.27 -8.64 -11.59
CA THR A 33 -10.76 -9.67 -12.50
C THR A 33 -10.12 -10.83 -11.74
N THR A 34 -9.30 -10.53 -10.74
CA THR A 34 -8.65 -11.56 -9.91
C THR A 34 -9.69 -12.31 -9.06
N GLN A 35 -10.60 -11.58 -8.40
CA GLN A 35 -11.64 -12.19 -7.57
C GLN A 35 -12.56 -13.11 -8.37
N GLU A 36 -13.06 -12.66 -9.53
CA GLU A 36 -13.91 -13.45 -10.42
C GLU A 36 -13.21 -14.71 -10.92
N ALA A 37 -11.93 -14.60 -11.32
CA ALA A 37 -11.18 -15.75 -11.81
C ALA A 37 -10.97 -16.83 -10.74
N VAL A 38 -10.65 -16.42 -9.50
CA VAL A 38 -10.52 -17.32 -8.36
C VAL A 38 -11.87 -17.94 -7.99
N PHE A 39 -12.94 -17.13 -7.96
CA PHE A 39 -14.30 -17.60 -7.66
C PHE A 39 -14.80 -18.61 -8.70
N ALA A 40 -14.63 -18.29 -9.99
CA ALA A 40 -15.03 -19.17 -11.09
C ALA A 40 -14.28 -20.51 -11.07
N ALA A 41 -12.99 -20.50 -10.75
CA ALA A 41 -12.19 -21.73 -10.63
C ALA A 41 -12.70 -22.65 -9.52
N ARG A 42 -13.04 -22.07 -8.37
CA ARG A 42 -13.61 -22.81 -7.23
C ARG A 42 -15.00 -23.36 -7.50
N ASN A 43 -15.84 -22.58 -8.17
CA ASN A 43 -17.18 -23.03 -8.53
C ASN A 43 -17.16 -24.15 -9.57
N ALA A 44 -16.22 -24.09 -10.52
CA ALA A 44 -16.04 -25.14 -11.52
C ALA A 44 -15.42 -26.41 -10.92
N ASN A 45 -14.57 -26.29 -9.89
CA ASN A 45 -13.94 -27.41 -9.21
C ASN A 45 -13.83 -27.16 -7.69
N PRO A 46 -14.65 -27.79 -6.84
CA PRO A 46 -14.59 -27.64 -5.39
C PRO A 46 -13.26 -28.08 -4.76
N ARG A 47 -12.48 -28.94 -5.45
CA ARG A 47 -11.12 -29.34 -5.05
C ARG A 47 -10.04 -28.47 -5.69
N TRP A 48 -10.40 -27.30 -6.21
CA TRP A 48 -9.43 -26.38 -6.80
C TRP A 48 -8.41 -25.94 -5.75
N ASP A 49 -7.14 -26.11 -6.10
CA ASP A 49 -6.01 -25.80 -5.25
C ASP A 49 -5.23 -24.60 -5.84
N PRO A 50 -5.10 -23.49 -5.09
CA PRO A 50 -4.28 -22.35 -5.47
C PRO A 50 -2.83 -22.72 -5.82
N VAL A 51 -2.23 -23.69 -5.15
CA VAL A 51 -0.84 -24.12 -5.39
C VAL A 51 -0.71 -24.73 -6.78
N ALA A 52 -1.58 -25.69 -7.10
CA ALA A 52 -1.63 -26.31 -8.42
C ALA A 52 -1.84 -25.28 -9.55
N ALA A 53 -2.68 -24.26 -9.32
CA ALA A 53 -2.88 -23.17 -10.28
C ALA A 53 -1.63 -22.30 -10.46
N ALA A 54 -0.86 -22.11 -9.39
CA ALA A 54 0.32 -21.25 -9.37
C ALA A 54 1.57 -21.91 -9.96
N ASN A 55 1.64 -23.25 -10.06
CA ASN A 55 2.79 -24.00 -10.59
C ASN A 55 3.22 -23.64 -12.03
N ARG A 56 2.40 -22.89 -12.76
CA ARG A 56 2.72 -22.38 -14.11
C ARG A 56 3.48 -21.05 -14.10
N LEU A 57 3.71 -20.49 -12.92
CA LEU A 57 4.44 -19.24 -12.70
C LEU A 57 5.88 -19.52 -12.26
N PRO A 58 6.81 -18.56 -12.41
CA PRO A 58 8.18 -18.74 -11.93
C PRO A 58 8.22 -19.04 -10.43
N GLU A 59 9.19 -19.84 -9.97
CA GLU A 59 9.23 -20.45 -8.62
C GLU A 59 8.90 -19.49 -7.47
N GLY A 60 9.59 -18.33 -7.38
CA GLY A 60 9.33 -17.34 -6.32
C GLY A 60 7.95 -16.67 -6.41
N TRP A 61 7.39 -16.55 -7.62
CA TRP A 61 6.05 -16.01 -7.85
C TRP A 61 4.95 -17.02 -7.56
N ALA A 62 5.18 -18.30 -7.84
CA ALA A 62 4.21 -19.36 -7.63
C ALA A 62 3.81 -19.46 -6.15
N GLU A 63 4.78 -19.51 -5.24
CA GLU A 63 4.52 -19.58 -3.80
C GLU A 63 3.75 -18.34 -3.29
N PHE A 64 4.19 -17.15 -3.69
CA PHE A 64 3.50 -15.90 -3.36
C PHE A 64 2.06 -15.88 -3.85
N LEU A 65 1.83 -16.23 -5.12
CA LEU A 65 0.51 -16.16 -5.74
C LEU A 65 -0.45 -17.24 -5.24
N ALA A 66 0.05 -18.42 -4.89
CA ALA A 66 -0.76 -19.45 -4.24
C ALA A 66 -1.32 -18.94 -2.90
N LEU A 67 -0.48 -18.35 -2.05
CA LEU A 67 -0.88 -17.79 -0.76
C LEU A 67 -1.78 -16.54 -0.93
N PHE A 68 -1.48 -15.70 -1.91
CA PHE A 68 -2.30 -14.54 -2.24
C PHE A 68 -3.71 -14.94 -2.72
N TRP A 69 -3.83 -15.95 -3.58
CA TRP A 69 -5.15 -16.46 -3.98
C TRP A 69 -5.85 -17.17 -2.83
N ALA A 70 -5.14 -17.90 -1.96
CA ALA A 70 -5.73 -18.44 -0.73
C ALA A 70 -6.29 -17.34 0.19
N CYS A 71 -5.64 -16.17 0.27
CA CYS A 71 -6.19 -14.99 0.93
C CYS A 71 -7.51 -14.54 0.28
N ILE A 72 -7.56 -14.43 -1.06
CA ILE A 72 -8.79 -14.08 -1.79
C ILE A 72 -9.92 -15.09 -1.54
N VAL A 73 -9.60 -16.39 -1.53
CA VAL A 73 -10.53 -17.47 -1.19
C VAL A 73 -11.14 -17.26 0.19
N ALA A 74 -10.31 -17.01 1.21
CA ALA A 74 -10.79 -16.76 2.57
C ALA A 74 -11.63 -15.48 2.67
N LEU A 75 -11.28 -14.41 1.93
CA LEU A 75 -12.10 -13.20 1.83
C LEU A 75 -13.48 -13.48 1.23
N GLN A 76 -13.56 -14.29 0.18
CA GLN A 76 -14.82 -14.68 -0.47
C GLN A 76 -15.71 -15.52 0.44
N GLU A 77 -15.11 -16.31 1.34
CA GLU A 77 -15.83 -17.07 2.37
C GLU A 77 -16.21 -16.23 3.60
N GLY A 78 -15.85 -14.95 3.62
CA GLY A 78 -16.07 -14.05 4.74
C GLY A 78 -15.13 -14.26 5.93
N LYS A 79 -14.16 -15.20 5.84
CA LYS A 79 -13.19 -15.52 6.90
C LYS A 79 -12.01 -14.53 6.88
N ARG A 80 -12.22 -13.33 7.40
CA ARG A 80 -11.26 -12.21 7.26
C ARG A 80 -10.00 -12.42 8.10
N GLY A 81 -10.13 -13.03 9.28
CA GLY A 81 -8.98 -13.44 10.09
C GLY A 81 -8.04 -14.42 9.35
N GLU A 82 -8.60 -15.46 8.74
CA GLU A 82 -7.82 -16.44 7.96
C GLU A 82 -7.20 -15.77 6.72
N ALA A 83 -7.95 -14.90 6.03
CA ALA A 83 -7.45 -14.15 4.90
C ALA A 83 -6.21 -13.32 5.25
N TYR A 84 -6.21 -12.67 6.43
CA TYR A 84 -5.06 -11.94 6.91
C TYR A 84 -3.86 -12.86 7.14
N ASP A 85 -4.05 -14.01 7.79
CA ASP A 85 -2.99 -14.98 8.06
C ASP A 85 -2.35 -15.51 6.76
N LYS A 86 -3.16 -15.81 5.72
CA LYS A 86 -2.66 -16.20 4.39
C LYS A 86 -1.87 -15.09 3.72
N LEU A 87 -2.32 -13.84 3.83
CA LEU A 87 -1.62 -12.69 3.24
C LEU A 87 -0.28 -12.40 3.96
N VAL A 88 -0.23 -12.56 5.28
CA VAL A 88 1.02 -12.46 6.05
C VAL A 88 1.99 -13.57 5.64
N ALA A 89 1.50 -14.80 5.44
CA ALA A 89 2.32 -15.89 4.92
C ALA A 89 2.86 -15.56 3.51
N ALA A 90 2.04 -14.95 2.64
CA ALA A 90 2.44 -14.52 1.29
C ALA A 90 3.55 -13.45 1.29
N LEU A 91 3.74 -12.72 2.40
CA LEU A 91 4.71 -11.63 2.45
C LEU A 91 6.16 -12.12 2.31
N GLN A 92 6.51 -13.26 2.88
CA GLN A 92 7.88 -13.76 2.78
C GLN A 92 8.32 -14.11 1.34
N PRO A 93 7.58 -14.94 0.59
CA PRO A 93 7.93 -15.19 -0.80
C PRO A 93 7.89 -13.91 -1.65
N PHE A 94 6.97 -12.97 -1.38
CA PHE A 94 6.99 -11.66 -2.03
C PHE A 94 8.27 -10.86 -1.72
N ILE A 95 8.71 -10.82 -0.46
CA ILE A 95 9.96 -10.14 -0.08
C ILE A 95 11.15 -10.81 -0.77
N LYS A 96 11.17 -12.15 -0.90
CA LYS A 96 12.21 -12.87 -1.64
C LYS A 96 12.27 -12.40 -3.10
N VAL A 97 11.14 -12.41 -3.80
CA VAL A 97 11.01 -11.87 -5.17
C VAL A 97 11.50 -10.42 -5.25
N PHE A 98 11.05 -9.57 -4.33
CA PHE A 98 11.45 -8.17 -4.30
C PHE A 98 12.96 -8.00 -4.06
N ARG A 99 13.61 -8.88 -3.30
CA ARG A 99 15.06 -8.82 -3.02
C ARG A 99 15.90 -9.30 -4.20
N GLU A 100 15.52 -10.42 -4.78
CA GLU A 100 16.28 -11.13 -5.81
C GLU A 100 16.22 -10.44 -7.17
N ASP A 101 15.15 -9.70 -7.47
CA ASP A 101 15.07 -8.96 -8.73
C ASP A 101 16.22 -7.93 -8.84
N SER A 102 16.84 -7.77 -9.99
CA SER A 102 17.93 -6.79 -10.16
C SER A 102 17.43 -5.38 -10.48
N GLU A 103 16.13 -5.20 -10.69
CA GLU A 103 15.52 -3.95 -11.16
C GLU A 103 14.43 -3.40 -10.21
N ASP A 104 14.01 -2.17 -10.44
CA ASP A 104 13.06 -1.44 -9.59
C ASP A 104 11.59 -1.53 -10.07
N TRP A 105 11.31 -2.28 -11.15
CA TRP A 105 9.95 -2.50 -11.64
C TRP A 105 9.01 -3.14 -10.60
N VAL A 106 9.57 -3.80 -9.57
CA VAL A 106 8.83 -4.39 -8.45
C VAL A 106 8.33 -3.36 -7.42
N VAL A 107 8.76 -2.09 -7.49
CA VAL A 107 8.35 -1.02 -6.55
C VAL A 107 6.83 -0.85 -6.45
N PRO A 108 6.07 -0.75 -7.56
CA PRO A 108 4.61 -0.63 -7.50
C PRO A 108 3.91 -1.84 -6.88
N LEU A 109 4.56 -3.01 -6.88
CA LEU A 109 4.02 -4.23 -6.30
C LEU A 109 4.15 -4.20 -4.78
N MET A 110 5.25 -3.65 -4.26
CA MET A 110 5.43 -3.40 -2.82
C MET A 110 4.33 -2.47 -2.30
N HIS A 111 3.97 -1.42 -3.07
CA HIS A 111 2.84 -0.57 -2.73
C HIS A 111 1.54 -1.39 -2.58
N SER A 112 1.18 -2.18 -3.60
CA SER A 112 -0.02 -3.03 -3.52
C SER A 112 0.03 -3.98 -2.31
N MET A 113 1.18 -4.59 -2.01
CA MET A 113 1.32 -5.49 -0.87
C MET A 113 1.04 -4.79 0.47
N VAL A 114 1.61 -3.60 0.71
CA VAL A 114 1.39 -2.89 1.98
C VAL A 114 -0.05 -2.37 2.12
N HIS A 115 -0.69 -1.95 1.03
CA HIS A 115 -2.10 -1.56 1.04
C HIS A 115 -3.01 -2.76 1.29
N ASN A 116 -2.74 -3.92 0.68
CA ASN A 116 -3.47 -5.15 0.95
C ASN A 116 -3.34 -5.57 2.42
N LEU A 117 -2.12 -5.59 2.97
CA LEU A 117 -1.87 -5.97 4.37
C LEU A 117 -2.71 -5.12 5.32
N ARG A 118 -2.69 -3.81 5.13
CA ARG A 118 -3.49 -2.89 5.95
C ARG A 118 -4.98 -3.10 5.75
N SER A 119 -5.44 -3.20 4.51
CA SER A 119 -6.87 -3.35 4.20
C SER A 119 -7.46 -4.65 4.76
N VAL A 120 -6.75 -5.77 4.60
CA VAL A 120 -7.20 -7.08 5.10
C VAL A 120 -7.12 -7.13 6.63
N ALA A 121 -6.08 -6.55 7.24
CA ALA A 121 -6.01 -6.40 8.70
C ALA A 121 -7.20 -5.62 9.28
N GLN A 122 -7.58 -4.50 8.63
CA GLN A 122 -8.75 -3.72 9.04
C GLN A 122 -10.04 -4.53 8.91
N ALA A 123 -10.18 -5.30 7.84
CA ALA A 123 -11.35 -6.15 7.64
C ALA A 123 -11.42 -7.26 8.70
N ALA A 124 -10.29 -7.87 9.05
CA ALA A 124 -10.20 -8.88 10.11
C ALA A 124 -10.54 -8.30 11.49
N ASP A 125 -10.06 -7.10 11.80
CA ASP A 125 -10.41 -6.42 13.06
C ASP A 125 -11.89 -6.07 13.14
N GLN A 126 -12.51 -5.63 12.04
CA GLN A 126 -13.96 -5.39 11.99
C GLN A 126 -14.77 -6.67 12.26
N GLU A 127 -14.32 -7.82 11.76
CA GLU A 127 -14.94 -9.12 12.05
C GLU A 127 -14.78 -9.50 13.52
N LEU A 128 -13.60 -9.27 14.11
CA LEU A 128 -13.36 -9.53 15.53
C LEU A 128 -14.20 -8.62 16.42
N GLU A 129 -14.26 -7.32 16.12
CA GLU A 129 -15.09 -6.33 16.83
C GLU A 129 -16.57 -6.70 16.77
N ALA A 130 -17.09 -7.09 15.60
CA ALA A 130 -18.47 -7.54 15.44
C ALA A 130 -18.77 -8.81 16.26
N ALA A 131 -17.76 -9.65 16.49
CA ALA A 131 -17.85 -10.83 17.35
C ALA A 131 -17.54 -10.56 18.83
N GLY A 132 -17.36 -9.29 19.24
CA GLY A 132 -17.00 -8.91 20.61
C GLY A 132 -15.60 -9.35 21.06
N LYS A 133 -14.72 -9.66 20.11
CA LYS A 133 -13.33 -10.07 20.33
C LYS A 133 -12.37 -8.88 20.17
N PRO A 134 -11.19 -8.92 20.81
CA PRO A 134 -10.21 -7.85 20.67
C PRO A 134 -9.67 -7.76 19.23
N ALA A 135 -9.68 -6.55 18.67
CA ALA A 135 -9.06 -6.22 17.38
C ALA A 135 -7.53 -6.12 17.51
N THR A 136 -6.81 -7.14 17.05
CA THR A 136 -5.34 -7.21 17.16
C THR A 136 -4.63 -7.12 15.82
N ARG A 137 -5.29 -7.43 14.70
CA ARG A 137 -4.65 -7.67 13.40
C ARG A 137 -4.03 -6.42 12.81
N LEU A 138 -4.64 -5.25 13.00
CA LEU A 138 -4.07 -3.98 12.57
C LEU A 138 -2.82 -3.60 13.37
N GLY A 139 -2.75 -4.01 14.65
CA GLY A 139 -1.55 -3.92 15.48
C GLY A 139 -0.42 -4.79 14.92
N ASP A 140 -0.72 -6.07 14.67
CA ASP A 140 0.21 -7.05 14.10
C ASP A 140 0.69 -6.65 12.69
N CYS A 141 -0.16 -5.96 11.92
CA CYS A 141 0.18 -5.41 10.61
C CYS A 141 1.37 -4.44 10.69
N GLY A 142 1.50 -3.73 11.81
CA GLY A 142 2.64 -2.85 12.07
C GLY A 142 4.00 -3.55 11.95
N ASP A 143 4.10 -4.81 12.36
CA ASP A 143 5.34 -5.61 12.22
C ASP A 143 5.61 -6.00 10.77
N GLN A 144 4.56 -6.32 10.01
CA GLN A 144 4.70 -6.67 8.59
C GLN A 144 5.13 -5.45 7.76
N LEU A 145 4.59 -4.27 8.07
CA LEU A 145 5.00 -3.01 7.44
C LEU A 145 6.46 -2.66 7.76
N ARG A 146 6.94 -2.95 8.98
CA ARG A 146 8.37 -2.77 9.33
C ARG A 146 9.29 -3.65 8.48
N LYS A 147 8.90 -4.91 8.21
CA LYS A 147 9.66 -5.81 7.31
C LYS A 147 9.72 -5.25 5.89
N CYS A 148 8.58 -4.79 5.36
CA CYS A 148 8.49 -4.14 4.05
C CYS A 148 9.37 -2.88 3.98
N PHE A 149 9.34 -2.07 5.04
CA PHE A 149 10.12 -0.84 5.12
C PHE A 149 11.62 -1.13 5.14
N ALA A 150 12.06 -2.11 5.94
CA ALA A 150 13.45 -2.50 6.05
C ALA A 150 14.02 -2.94 4.69
N VAL A 151 13.31 -3.81 3.96
CA VAL A 151 13.78 -4.28 2.64
C VAL A 151 13.76 -3.17 1.59
N ALA A 152 12.74 -2.29 1.60
CA ALA A 152 12.68 -1.15 0.69
C ALA A 152 13.84 -0.17 0.95
N LEU A 153 14.17 0.10 2.22
CA LEU A 153 15.26 1.01 2.58
C LEU A 153 16.64 0.47 2.17
N GLN A 154 16.87 -0.83 2.40
CA GLN A 154 18.08 -1.54 1.99
C GLN A 154 18.27 -1.52 0.47
N ALA A 155 17.16 -1.57 -0.29
CA ALA A 155 17.14 -1.50 -1.75
C ALA A 155 18.17 -2.46 -2.41
N PRO A 156 18.13 -3.77 -2.09
CA PRO A 156 19.11 -4.73 -2.58
C PRO A 156 19.06 -4.86 -4.11
N GLY A 157 20.25 -5.00 -4.71
CA GLY A 157 20.45 -5.03 -6.16
C GLY A 157 20.35 -3.66 -6.83
N ASN A 158 19.30 -2.89 -6.53
CA ASN A 158 19.00 -1.62 -7.19
C ASN A 158 18.49 -0.55 -6.23
N GLN A 159 19.20 0.57 -6.16
CA GLN A 159 18.86 1.71 -5.29
C GLN A 159 17.51 2.36 -5.63
N GLY A 160 17.01 2.23 -6.87
CA GLY A 160 15.68 2.66 -7.30
C GLY A 160 14.54 2.02 -6.49
N LYS A 161 14.76 0.81 -5.95
CA LYS A 161 13.79 0.15 -5.06
C LYS A 161 13.49 0.93 -3.79
N ARG A 162 14.36 1.85 -3.38
CA ARG A 162 14.12 2.74 -2.23
C ARG A 162 12.91 3.63 -2.42
N LEU A 163 12.46 3.85 -3.66
CA LEU A 163 11.23 4.59 -3.96
C LEU A 163 9.97 3.91 -3.41
N ALA A 164 10.02 2.62 -3.06
CA ALA A 164 8.91 1.97 -2.35
C ALA A 164 8.73 2.49 -0.91
N ALA A 165 9.80 2.97 -0.27
CA ALA A 165 9.84 3.19 1.16
C ALA A 165 8.86 4.27 1.65
N LEU A 166 8.61 5.34 0.87
CA LEU A 166 7.74 6.42 1.32
C LEU A 166 6.27 6.00 1.38
N ASP A 167 5.80 5.14 0.47
CA ASP A 167 4.45 4.61 0.56
C ASP A 167 4.31 3.65 1.75
N VAL A 168 5.33 2.82 2.02
CA VAL A 168 5.33 1.99 3.23
C VAL A 168 5.26 2.85 4.50
N VAL A 169 5.99 3.97 4.54
CA VAL A 169 5.90 4.95 5.63
C VAL A 169 4.50 5.54 5.73
N ASN A 170 3.90 5.97 4.61
CA ASN A 170 2.56 6.54 4.59
C ASN A 170 1.50 5.54 5.12
N VAL A 171 1.57 4.28 4.68
CA VAL A 171 0.69 3.22 5.16
C VAL A 171 0.93 2.94 6.65
N SER A 172 2.18 2.91 7.10
CA SER A 172 2.52 2.72 8.52
C SER A 172 1.98 3.85 9.40
N ILE A 173 2.16 5.09 8.99
CA ILE A 173 1.64 6.25 9.72
C ILE A 173 0.10 6.19 9.76
N LYS A 174 -0.56 5.90 8.64
CA LYS A 174 -2.03 5.70 8.59
C LYS A 174 -2.51 4.62 9.57
N THR A 175 -1.77 3.52 9.68
CA THR A 175 -2.05 2.43 10.61
C THR A 175 -1.89 2.89 12.06
N TYR A 176 -0.78 3.54 12.42
CA TYR A 176 -0.54 4.00 13.80
C TYR A 176 -1.47 5.13 14.24
N PHE A 177 -1.89 6.01 13.32
CA PHE A 177 -2.94 7.00 13.60
C PHE A 177 -4.28 6.32 13.91
N LYS A 178 -4.64 5.25 13.17
CA LYS A 178 -5.88 4.51 13.42
C LYS A 178 -5.85 3.77 14.77
N LEU A 179 -4.70 3.25 15.17
CA LEU A 179 -4.47 2.57 16.46
C LEU A 179 -4.20 3.52 17.63
N ASN A 180 -4.19 4.84 17.41
CA ASN A 180 -3.80 5.84 18.41
C ASN A 180 -2.41 5.60 19.04
N THR A 181 -1.45 5.07 18.26
CA THR A 181 -0.07 4.76 18.70
C THR A 181 0.95 5.72 18.11
N LEU A 182 0.65 7.03 18.18
CA LEU A 182 1.38 8.11 17.49
C LEU A 182 2.89 8.16 17.81
N ARG A 183 3.29 7.69 18.99
CA ARG A 183 4.71 7.58 19.39
C ARG A 183 5.56 6.82 18.36
N LEU A 184 4.98 5.83 17.67
CA LEU A 184 5.67 5.00 16.68
C LEU A 184 5.98 5.77 15.38
N CYS A 185 5.25 6.85 15.09
CA CYS A 185 5.48 7.69 13.91
C CYS A 185 6.77 8.51 14.01
N LYS A 186 7.25 8.83 15.22
CA LYS A 186 8.47 9.64 15.43
C LYS A 186 9.71 8.99 14.82
N ASN A 187 9.82 7.66 14.88
CA ASN A 187 10.95 6.96 14.29
C ASN A 187 10.90 6.98 12.76
N LEU A 188 9.71 6.80 12.18
CA LEU A 188 9.53 6.84 10.72
C LEU A 188 9.89 8.21 10.15
N THR A 189 9.44 9.29 10.79
CA THR A 189 9.70 10.66 10.33
C THR A 189 11.19 11.02 10.38
N ARG A 190 11.91 10.58 11.41
CA ARG A 190 13.38 10.72 11.50
C ARG A 190 14.09 9.97 10.37
N THR A 191 13.65 8.76 10.04
CA THR A 191 14.30 7.98 8.97
C THR A 191 14.10 8.64 7.60
N VAL A 192 12.94 9.22 7.32
CA VAL A 192 12.64 9.89 6.03
C VAL A 192 13.55 11.09 5.77
N VAL A 193 14.00 11.80 6.82
CA VAL A 193 14.93 12.93 6.68
C VAL A 193 16.40 12.53 6.73
N SER A 194 16.69 11.23 6.94
CA SER A 194 18.06 10.73 7.01
C SER A 194 18.72 10.60 5.63
N ARG A 195 20.05 10.55 5.61
CA ARG A 195 20.83 10.33 4.37
C ARG A 195 20.63 8.94 3.76
N GLN A 196 20.09 7.99 4.52
CA GLN A 196 19.80 6.64 4.05
C GLN A 196 18.53 6.59 3.20
N PHE A 197 17.68 7.61 3.29
CA PHE A 197 16.46 7.72 2.50
C PHE A 197 16.77 8.26 1.09
N ALA A 198 15.95 7.91 0.10
CA ALA A 198 16.12 8.50 -1.23
C ALA A 198 15.81 10.01 -1.15
N PRO A 199 16.41 10.85 -2.02
CA PRO A 199 16.05 12.26 -2.08
C PRO A 199 14.55 12.44 -2.16
N PHE A 200 13.98 13.20 -1.23
CA PHE A 200 12.53 13.30 -1.04
C PHE A 200 11.80 13.72 -2.32
N GLU A 201 12.45 14.48 -3.20
CA GLU A 201 11.83 14.97 -4.43
C GLU A 201 11.67 13.94 -5.55
N LEU A 202 12.32 12.78 -5.44
CA LEU A 202 12.16 11.68 -6.39
C LEU A 202 10.87 10.88 -6.16
N PHE A 203 10.23 11.04 -5.00
CA PHE A 203 8.99 10.33 -4.71
C PHE A 203 7.79 10.99 -5.42
N PRO A 204 6.77 10.20 -5.80
CA PRO A 204 5.54 10.73 -6.39
C PRO A 204 4.92 11.85 -5.54
N VAL A 205 4.38 12.88 -6.21
CA VAL A 205 3.72 14.02 -5.53
C VAL A 205 2.66 13.54 -4.53
N SER A 206 1.84 12.56 -4.91
CA SER A 206 0.80 11.98 -4.06
C SER A 206 1.34 11.41 -2.75
N GLN A 207 2.49 10.71 -2.80
CA GLN A 207 3.14 10.16 -1.61
C GLN A 207 3.74 11.27 -0.74
N ARG A 208 4.41 12.26 -1.35
CA ARG A 208 4.99 13.40 -0.63
C ARG A 208 3.92 14.23 0.09
N VAL A 209 2.80 14.52 -0.58
CA VAL A 209 1.67 15.26 0.00
C VAL A 209 1.05 14.47 1.16
N THR A 210 0.84 13.16 0.98
CA THR A 210 0.33 12.29 2.05
C THR A 210 1.26 12.32 3.26
N TYR A 211 2.57 12.18 3.06
CA TYR A 211 3.54 12.23 4.14
C TYR A 211 3.51 13.57 4.89
N LYS A 212 3.58 14.69 4.15
CA LYS A 212 3.54 16.04 4.73
C LYS A 212 2.26 16.28 5.53
N PHE A 213 1.11 15.82 5.04
CA PHE A 213 -0.16 15.92 5.75
C PHE A 213 -0.12 15.22 7.12
N TYR A 214 0.34 13.96 7.18
CA TYR A 214 0.40 13.25 8.46
C TYR A 214 1.50 13.75 9.40
N VAL A 215 2.63 14.22 8.88
CA VAL A 215 3.66 14.88 9.70
C VAL A 215 3.11 16.15 10.34
N GLY A 216 2.39 16.98 9.57
CA GLY A 216 1.72 18.17 10.11
C GLY A 216 0.73 17.82 11.22
N ARG A 217 -0.11 16.79 11.00
CA ARG A 217 -1.01 16.29 12.05
C ARG A 217 -0.26 15.80 13.29
N LEU A 218 0.85 15.08 13.11
CA LEU A 218 1.65 14.58 14.24
C LEU A 218 2.23 15.73 15.07
N ALA A 219 2.68 16.82 14.43
CA ALA A 219 3.17 18.00 15.12
C ALA A 219 2.11 18.64 16.01
N VAL A 220 0.86 18.73 15.53
CA VAL A 220 -0.29 19.23 16.32
C VAL A 220 -0.56 18.38 17.56
N PHE A 221 -0.27 17.08 17.53
CA PHE A 221 -0.42 16.20 18.70
C PHE A 221 0.79 16.21 19.64
N ASP A 222 1.99 16.52 19.15
CA ASP A 222 3.22 16.54 19.95
C ASP A 222 3.39 17.86 20.72
N GLU A 223 2.85 18.94 20.17
CA GLU A 223 2.67 20.20 20.88
C GLU A 223 1.42 20.10 21.76
N ASN A 224 1.61 19.89 23.07
CA ASN A 224 0.66 20.45 24.04
C ASN A 224 0.43 21.91 23.63
N PHE A 225 -0.81 22.31 23.35
CA PHE A 225 -1.18 23.72 23.22
C PHE A 225 -0.91 24.44 24.55
N VAL A 226 0.36 24.75 24.82
CA VAL A 226 0.79 25.75 25.78
C VAL A 226 1.67 26.70 24.97
N SER A 227 0.99 27.77 24.53
CA SER A 227 1.46 28.97 23.89
C SER A 227 2.92 29.33 24.17
N GLY A 228 3.71 29.47 23.10
CA GLY A 228 5.01 30.14 23.15
C GLY A 228 5.56 30.40 21.74
N PRO A 229 5.76 31.66 21.31
CA PRO A 229 6.35 31.96 20.02
C PRO A 229 7.84 31.59 20.06
N GLY A 230 8.28 30.63 19.24
CA GLY A 230 9.71 30.45 18.97
C GLY A 230 10.32 29.06 19.11
N LYS A 231 9.56 27.96 19.06
CA LYS A 231 10.14 26.60 19.09
C LYS A 231 9.93 25.77 17.82
N TRP A 232 10.09 26.39 16.65
CA TRP A 232 10.31 25.68 15.37
C TRP A 232 11.80 25.42 15.11
N ILE A 233 12.56 24.97 16.10
CA ILE A 233 14.00 24.74 15.94
C ILE A 233 14.24 23.25 15.70
N GLY A 234 14.28 22.86 14.42
CA GLY A 234 14.68 21.51 14.00
C GLY A 234 14.30 21.09 12.57
N MET A 235 13.37 21.79 11.91
CA MET A 235 12.98 21.51 10.51
C MET A 235 13.30 22.70 9.57
N GLY A 236 14.44 23.35 9.80
CA GLY A 236 14.88 24.52 9.05
C GLY A 236 15.13 24.20 7.56
N ASN A 237 14.49 25.01 6.71
CA ASN A 237 14.86 25.34 5.32
C ASN A 237 14.47 24.39 4.17
N ARG A 238 13.48 23.50 4.32
CA ARG A 238 12.93 22.77 3.16
C ARG A 238 11.40 22.73 3.03
N TRP A 239 10.72 23.57 3.81
CA TRP A 239 9.28 23.80 3.66
C TRP A 239 9.07 25.02 2.77
N ARG A 240 9.02 24.83 1.44
CA ARG A 240 8.27 25.80 0.62
C ARG A 240 6.79 25.47 0.81
N PRO A 241 5.94 26.44 1.14
CA PRO A 241 4.50 26.28 1.00
C PRO A 241 4.19 25.78 -0.41
N LEU A 242 3.30 24.80 -0.53
CA LEU A 242 2.69 24.53 -1.83
C LEU A 242 2.02 25.84 -2.29
N PRO A 243 2.15 26.24 -3.57
CA PRO A 243 1.38 27.37 -4.07
C PRO A 243 -0.09 27.10 -3.75
N GLN A 244 -0.73 28.05 -3.08
CA GLN A 244 -2.17 28.02 -2.87
C GLN A 244 -2.81 27.87 -4.26
N PRO A 245 -3.79 26.96 -4.46
CA PRO A 245 -4.57 27.01 -5.68
C PRO A 245 -5.24 28.38 -5.72
N GLU A 246 -4.89 29.20 -6.72
CA GLU A 246 -5.56 30.48 -6.92
C GLU A 246 -7.07 30.22 -7.02
N PRO A 247 -7.90 30.94 -6.27
CA PRO A 247 -9.34 30.86 -6.48
C PRO A 247 -9.62 31.37 -7.90
N LEU A 248 -10.04 30.46 -8.78
CA LEU A 248 -10.70 30.77 -10.05
C LEU A 248 -12.05 31.44 -9.75
N ALA A 249 -12.00 32.66 -9.25
CA ALA A 249 -13.13 33.49 -8.94
C ALA A 249 -12.79 34.93 -9.34
N ARG A 250 -12.76 35.16 -10.66
CA ARG A 250 -13.10 36.40 -11.38
C ARG A 250 -12.45 36.36 -12.76
N THR A 251 -13.26 36.05 -13.77
CA THR A 251 -13.38 36.75 -15.07
C THR A 251 -13.94 35.80 -16.13
N TYR A 252 -15.25 35.64 -16.14
CA TYR A 252 -15.99 35.45 -17.38
C TYR A 252 -17.08 36.53 -17.38
N PRO A 253 -17.02 37.55 -18.25
CA PRO A 253 -18.15 38.44 -18.44
C PRO A 253 -19.26 37.69 -19.17
N LEU A 254 -20.37 37.44 -18.46
CA LEU A 254 -21.65 37.08 -19.06
C LEU A 254 -22.13 38.29 -19.88
N HIS A 255 -21.91 38.25 -21.20
CA HIS A 255 -22.66 39.10 -22.13
C HIS A 255 -24.10 38.58 -22.18
N VAL A 256 -24.96 39.14 -21.33
CA VAL A 256 -26.42 39.07 -21.50
C VAL A 256 -26.79 40.15 -22.52
N HIS A 257 -27.05 39.75 -23.75
CA HIS A 257 -27.66 40.62 -24.76
C HIS A 257 -29.17 40.66 -24.49
N LEU A 258 -29.63 41.76 -23.89
CA LEU A 258 -31.01 42.18 -23.94
C LEU A 258 -31.28 42.75 -25.34
N ALA A 259 -32.09 42.06 -26.14
CA ALA A 259 -32.71 42.64 -27.32
C ALA A 259 -34.20 42.31 -27.30
N GLY A 260 -34.99 43.29 -26.88
CA GLY A 260 -36.42 43.34 -27.16
C GLY A 260 -36.66 44.39 -28.23
N ARG A 261 -37.17 43.94 -29.38
CA ARG A 261 -38.20 44.57 -30.23
C ARG A 261 -38.49 43.65 -31.40
#